data_AF-A0A2R6JH50-F1
#
_entry.id   AF-A0A2R6JH50-F1
#
_cell.length_a   1.000
_cell.length_b   1.000
_cell.length_c   1.000
_cell.angle_alpha   90.00
_cell.angle_beta   90.00
_cell.angle_gamma   90.00
#
_symmetry.space_group_name_H-M   'P 1'
#
loop_
_entity.id
_entity.type
_entity.pdbx_description
1 polymer ?
#
loop_
_entity_poly.entity_id
_entity_poly.type
_entity_poly.pdbx_seq_one_letter_code
_entity_poly.pdbx_strand_id
1 'polypeptide(L)' 'MSVDGLCQVCQSARAETSCDRCGNLVCEDHVDRDLGICTECAVELGEGTGSRGVEERDHPDVDGFQF' A
#
# COMPACT_ATOMS: atom_id res chain seq x y z
N MET A 1 20.74 13.11 -20.04
CA MET A 1 20.31 14.30 -19.28
C MET A 1 19.35 13.79 -18.22
N SER A 2 19.76 13.85 -16.96
CA SER A 2 19.19 13.04 -15.88
C SER A 2 18.03 13.76 -15.20
N VAL A 3 16.86 13.12 -15.15
CA VAL A 3 15.62 13.63 -14.54
C VAL A 3 15.59 13.33 -13.03
N ASP A 4 16.64 13.68 -12.30
CA ASP A 4 16.86 13.25 -10.90
C ASP A 4 16.16 14.13 -9.84
N GLY A 5 14.98 14.68 -10.14
CA GLY A 5 14.30 15.53 -9.17
C GLY A 5 12.80 15.69 -9.38
N LEU A 6 12.19 14.86 -10.23
CA LEU A 6 10.74 14.85 -10.40
C LEU A 6 10.12 13.76 -9.53
N CYS A 7 8.88 14.00 -9.13
CA CYS A 7 8.05 13.02 -8.45
C CYS A 7 7.97 11.77 -9.33
N GLN A 8 8.37 10.61 -8.82
CA GLN A 8 8.36 9.37 -9.60
C GLN A 8 6.93 8.83 -9.82
N VAL A 9 5.95 9.36 -9.08
CA VAL A 9 4.52 9.03 -9.20
C VAL A 9 3.88 9.81 -10.35
N CYS A 10 3.90 11.14 -10.29
CA CYS A 10 3.24 11.97 -11.32
C CYS A 10 4.17 12.44 -12.45
N GLN A 11 5.48 12.35 -12.27
CA GLN A 11 6.52 12.71 -13.24
C GLN A 11 6.41 14.14 -13.80
N SER A 12 5.69 15.00 -13.08
CA SER A 12 5.32 16.34 -13.53
C SER A 12 5.75 17.41 -12.53
N ALA A 13 5.59 17.13 -11.24
CA ALA A 13 6.01 18.01 -10.16
C ALA A 13 7.43 17.67 -9.68
N ARG A 14 8.11 18.65 -9.09
CA ARG A 14 9.40 18.43 -8.43
C ARG A 14 9.19 17.58 -7.17
N ALA A 15 10.06 16.61 -6.94
CA ALA A 15 10.07 15.87 -5.69
C ALA A 15 10.66 16.72 -4.56
N GLU A 16 10.03 16.64 -3.40
CA GLU A 16 10.39 17.42 -2.21
C GLU A 16 10.75 16.52 -1.04
N THR A 17 10.23 15.30 -1.03
CA THR A 17 10.48 14.29 0.00
C THR A 17 10.74 12.93 -0.63
N SER A 18 11.36 12.03 0.13
CA SER A 18 11.58 10.65 -0.27
C SER A 18 10.69 9.72 0.55
N CYS A 19 10.10 8.72 -0.09
CA CYS A 19 9.34 7.68 0.60
C CYS A 19 10.28 6.80 1.45
N ASP A 20 10.02 6.69 2.75
CA ASP A 20 10.84 5.86 3.65
C ASP A 20 10.72 4.34 3.36
N ARG A 21 9.66 3.90 2.68
CA ARG A 21 9.39 2.47 2.39
C ARG A 21 10.08 1.96 1.13
N CYS A 22 10.05 2.74 0.04
CA CYS A 22 10.61 2.34 -1.25
C CYS A 22 11.81 3.18 -1.71
N GLY A 23 12.05 4.34 -1.08
CA GLY A 23 13.13 5.25 -1.44
C GLY A 23 12.82 6.19 -2.62
N ASN A 24 11.60 6.15 -3.17
CA ASN A 24 11.24 7.01 -4.31
C ASN A 24 11.10 8.47 -3.91
N LEU A 25 11.48 9.35 -4.84
CA LEU A 25 11.30 10.79 -4.75
C LEU A 25 9.85 11.17 -5.10
N VAL A 26 9.16 11.85 -4.17
CA VAL A 26 7.74 12.23 -4.26
C VAL A 26 7.51 13.70 -3.91
N CYS A 27 6.47 14.29 -4.51
CA CYS A 27 6.01 15.64 -4.15
C CYS A 27 5.01 15.60 -2.98
N GLU A 28 4.72 16.75 -2.39
CA GLU A 28 3.84 16.88 -1.22
C GLU A 28 2.36 16.46 -1.44
N ASP A 29 1.93 16.34 -2.70
CA ASP A 29 0.62 15.79 -3.11
C ASP A 29 0.59 14.25 -3.09
N HIS A 30 1.73 13.60 -3.35
CA HIS A 30 1.84 12.14 -3.49
C HIS A 30 2.56 11.47 -2.32
N VAL A 31 2.81 12.22 -1.25
CA VAL A 31 3.30 11.72 0.03
C VAL A 31 2.19 11.77 1.06
N ASP A 32 2.02 10.67 1.77
CA ASP A 32 1.20 10.57 2.97
C ASP A 32 1.95 11.21 4.14
N ARG A 33 1.47 12.36 4.60
CA ARG A 33 2.15 13.17 5.64
C ARG A 33 2.11 12.51 7.01
N ASP A 34 1.10 11.69 7.25
CA ASP A 34 0.92 10.93 8.49
C ASP A 34 1.90 9.75 8.60
N LEU A 35 2.23 9.12 7.46
CA LEU A 35 3.04 7.90 7.41
C LEU A 35 4.46 8.12 6.86
N GLY A 36 4.74 9.26 6.21
CA GLY A 36 6.05 9.56 5.60
C GLY A 36 6.35 8.76 4.33
N ILE A 37 5.34 8.23 3.66
CA ILE A 37 5.51 7.32 2.52
C ILE A 37 4.71 7.79 1.30
N CYS A 38 5.00 7.27 0.11
CA CYS A 38 4.19 7.61 -1.07
C CYS A 38 2.79 7.00 -1.00
N THR A 39 1.83 7.60 -1.71
CA THR A 39 0.43 7.17 -1.75
C THR A 39 0.26 5.72 -2.21
N GLU A 40 1.09 5.22 -3.14
CA GLU A 40 1.09 3.79 -3.52
C GLU A 40 1.38 2.87 -2.32
N CYS A 41 2.40 3.21 -1.52
CA CYS A 41 2.72 2.44 -0.33
C CYS A 41 1.66 2.61 0.77
N ALA A 42 1.06 3.80 0.86
CA ALA A 42 -0.01 4.07 1.81
C ALA A 42 -1.28 3.28 1.50
N VAL A 43 -1.64 3.12 0.22
CA VAL A 43 -2.74 2.26 -0.23
C VAL A 43 -2.50 0.82 0.20
N GLU A 44 -1.32 0.26 -0.09
CA GLU A 44 -1.01 -1.13 0.30
C GLU A 44 -1.01 -1.34 1.83
N LEU A 45 -0.56 -0.34 2.60
CA LEU A 45 -0.62 -0.40 4.06
C LEU A 45 -2.06 -0.27 4.58
N GLY A 46 -2.87 0.58 3.97
CA GLY A 46 -4.29 0.76 4.31
C GLY A 46 -5.10 -0.52 4.07
N GLU A 47 -4.82 -1.21 2.98
CA GLU A 47 -5.42 -2.50 2.63
C GLU A 47 -5.11 -3.61 3.66
N GLY A 48 -3.96 -3.54 4.33
CA GLY A 48 -3.58 -4.46 5.40
C GLY A 48 -4.29 -4.24 6.74
N THR A 49 -4.96 -3.10 6.95
CA THR A 49 -5.58 -2.74 8.24
C THR A 49 -7.10 -2.86 8.26
N GLY A 50 -7.75 -2.92 7.09
CA GLY A 50 -9.21 -2.93 6.94
C GLY A 50 -9.87 -4.31 6.82
N SER A 51 -9.10 -5.39 6.66
CA SER A 51 -9.67 -6.72 6.41
C SER A 51 -9.21 -7.75 7.44
N ARG A 52 -9.59 -7.54 8.70
CA ARG A 52 -9.82 -8.65 9.65
C ARG A 52 -11.30 -9.05 9.66
N GLY A 53 -11.89 -9.17 8.48
CA GLY A 53 -13.10 -9.97 8.28
C GLY A 53 -12.72 -11.43 8.49
N VAL A 54 -12.74 -11.87 9.74
CA VAL A 54 -12.85 -13.26 10.10
C VAL A 54 -14.24 -13.70 9.65
N GLU A 55 -14.34 -14.34 8.49
CA GLU A 55 -15.36 -15.36 8.25
C GLU A 55 -14.59 -16.67 8.14
N GLU A 56 -14.25 -17.22 9.29
CA GLU A 56 -15.09 -18.21 9.95
C GLU A 56 -14.98 -19.52 9.19
N ARG A 57 -14.25 -20.43 9.82
CA ARG A 57 -14.08 -21.82 9.40
C ARG A 57 -15.46 -22.50 9.41
N ASP A 58 -16.25 -22.34 8.36
CA ASP A 58 -17.34 -23.26 8.06
C ASP A 58 -16.81 -24.35 7.13
N HIS A 59 -15.93 -25.17 7.70
CA HIS A 59 -15.73 -26.53 7.19
C HIS A 59 -16.67 -27.39 8.03
N PRO A 60 -17.93 -27.62 7.61
CA PRO A 60 -18.77 -28.57 8.31
C PRO A 60 -18.02 -29.91 8.29
N ASP A 61 -17.81 -30.41 9.49
CA ASP A 61 -17.09 -31.62 9.79
C ASP A 61 -17.50 -32.76 8.85
N VAL A 62 -16.49 -33.50 8.42
CA VAL A 62 -16.63 -34.85 7.88
C VAL A 62 -17.48 -35.71 8.82
N ASP A 63 -18.51 -36.37 8.26
CA ASP A 63 -18.78 -37.81 8.41
C ASP A 63 -20.27 -38.12 8.12
N GLY A 64 -20.54 -38.48 6.86
CA GLY A 64 -21.84 -38.95 6.39
C GLY A 64 -21.71 -40.21 5.53
N PHE A 65 -20.87 -41.18 5.96
CA PHE A 65 -20.88 -42.51 5.35
C PHE A 65 -21.97 -43.37 6.04
N GLN A 66 -23.12 -43.53 5.39
CA GLN A 66 -24.14 -44.51 5.78
C GLN A 66 -24.01 -45.75 4.89
N PHE A 67 -23.88 -46.92 5.53
CA PHE A 67 -23.81 -48.26 4.92
C PHE A 67 -25.21 -48.79 4.58
#